data_AF-A0A820DGM5-F1
#
_entry.id   AF-A0A820DGM5-F1
#
_cell.length_a   1.000
_cell.length_b   1.000
_cell.length_c   1.000
_cell.angle_alpha   90.00
_cell.angle_beta   90.00
_cell.angle_gamma   90.00
#
_symmetry.space_group_name_H-M   'P 1'
#
loop_
_entity.id
_entity.type
_entity.pdbx_description
1 polymer ?
#
loop_
_entity_poly.entity_id
_entity_poly.type
_entity_poly.pdbx_seq_one_letter_code
_entity_poly.pdbx_strand_id
1 'polypeptide(L)'
;MTGEGYFKSGDWTSRYQEYSRWHGPHQMSLEFDHTTGKVIGHGYDDVGSFNVGGTFSIEKQQIILSKTYTPGGGDSKENIGHTITMKLTWNSSNVQFEGNWRDETDLYRNEDKFELKLGD
;
A
#
# COMPACT_ATOMS: atom_id res chain seq x y z
N MET A 1 -3.44 -23.45 8.64
CA MET A 1 -2.50 -22.55 7.94
C MET A 1 -1.84 -21.68 8.99
N THR A 2 -0.53 -21.77 9.14
CA THR A 2 0.23 -20.85 10.01
C THR A 2 0.11 -19.43 9.42
N GLY A 3 -0.04 -18.40 10.27
CA GLY A 3 -0.38 -17.03 9.85
C GLY A 3 0.67 -16.31 8.98
N GLU A 4 1.79 -16.95 8.67
CA GLU A 4 2.82 -16.49 7.73
C GLU A 4 2.33 -16.52 6.27
N GLY A 5 1.28 -17.29 5.97
CA GLY A 5 0.84 -17.54 4.59
C GLY A 5 0.41 -16.30 3.78
N TYR A 6 0.03 -15.20 4.44
CA TYR A 6 -0.48 -13.99 3.79
C TYR A 6 0.54 -12.84 3.72
N PHE A 7 1.61 -12.87 4.52
CA PHE A 7 2.65 -11.85 4.50
C PHE A 7 3.87 -12.41 3.77
N LYS A 8 3.88 -12.31 2.45
CA LYS A 8 4.94 -12.86 1.60
C LYS A 8 5.67 -11.77 0.85
N SER A 9 6.99 -11.84 0.87
CA SER A 9 7.82 -10.99 0.03
C SER A 9 7.63 -11.34 -1.44
N GLY A 10 7.68 -10.34 -2.32
CA GLY A 10 7.52 -10.50 -3.76
C GLY A 10 6.72 -9.36 -4.36
N ASP A 11 6.14 -9.63 -5.53
CA ASP A 11 5.32 -8.66 -6.25
C ASP A 11 3.88 -8.71 -5.77
N TRP A 12 3.31 -7.52 -5.63
CA TRP A 12 1.95 -7.29 -5.19
C TRP A 12 1.26 -6.38 -6.20
N THR A 13 -0.04 -6.59 -6.33
CA THR A 13 -0.93 -5.75 -7.11
C THR A 13 -1.77 -4.89 -6.17
N SER A 14 -1.78 -3.60 -6.42
CA SER A 14 -2.59 -2.64 -5.68
C SER A 14 -3.64 -1.99 -6.57
N ARG A 15 -4.75 -1.59 -5.96
CA ARG A 15 -5.71 -0.64 -6.54
C ARG A 15 -6.26 0.25 -5.45
N TYR A 16 -6.58 1.48 -5.80
CA TYR A 16 -7.14 2.45 -4.88
C TYR A 16 -8.32 3.16 -5.50
N GLN A 17 -9.24 3.61 -4.65
CA GLN A 17 -10.35 4.46 -5.07
C GLN A 17 -9.95 5.92 -4.84
N GLU A 18 -10.28 6.80 -5.77
CA GLU A 18 -10.19 8.25 -5.61
C GLU A 18 -11.33 8.89 -6.39
N TYR A 19 -12.04 9.85 -5.78
CA TYR A 19 -13.22 10.49 -6.38
C TYR A 19 -14.23 9.50 -6.96
N SER A 20 -14.50 8.40 -6.23
CA SER A 20 -15.37 7.30 -6.65
C SER A 20 -14.89 6.47 -7.87
N ARG A 21 -13.68 6.72 -8.39
CA ARG A 21 -13.07 5.97 -9.48
C ARG A 21 -12.00 5.02 -8.95
N TRP A 22 -11.94 3.81 -9.49
CA TRP A 22 -10.84 2.88 -9.22
C TRP A 22 -9.64 3.15 -10.14
N HIS A 23 -8.47 3.15 -9.54
CA HIS A 23 -7.15 3.30 -10.15
C HIS A 23 -6.33 2.02 -9.99
N GLY A 24 -5.54 1.67 -11.00
CA GLY A 24 -4.81 0.40 -11.09
C GLY A 24 -5.53 -0.67 -11.94
N PRO A 25 -5.05 -1.93 -11.91
CA PRO A 25 -4.02 -2.46 -11.02
C PRO A 25 -2.62 -1.88 -11.25
N HIS A 26 -1.91 -1.59 -10.16
CA HIS A 26 -0.53 -1.12 -10.15
C HIS A 26 0.37 -2.12 -9.42
N GLN A 27 1.56 -2.37 -9.95
CA GLN A 27 2.52 -3.28 -9.33
C GLN A 27 3.39 -2.58 -8.29
N MET A 28 3.66 -3.27 -7.19
CA MET A 28 4.63 -2.87 -6.19
C MET A 28 5.32 -4.10 -5.59
N SER A 29 6.59 -3.96 -5.24
CA SER A 29 7.34 -5.00 -4.55
C SER A 29 7.30 -4.75 -3.05
N LEU A 30 7.11 -5.82 -2.26
CA LEU A 30 7.16 -5.78 -0.81
C LEU A 30 8.13 -6.83 -0.27
N GLU A 31 8.87 -6.46 0.76
CA GLU A 31 9.76 -7.34 1.51
C GLU A 31 9.36 -7.33 2.98
N PHE A 32 9.00 -8.50 3.50
CA PHE A 32 8.55 -8.69 4.88
C PHE A 32 9.68 -9.27 5.75
N ASP A 33 10.03 -8.56 6.81
CA ASP A 33 10.88 -9.07 7.88
C ASP A 33 10.01 -9.62 9.01
N HIS A 34 9.82 -10.94 9.02
CA HIS A 34 9.06 -11.66 10.04
C HIS A 34 9.69 -11.61 11.44
N THR A 35 10.97 -11.27 11.55
CA THR A 35 11.64 -11.14 12.86
C THR A 35 11.26 -9.83 13.53
N THR A 36 11.19 -8.74 12.76
CA THR A 36 10.94 -7.40 13.30
C THR A 36 9.51 -6.91 13.10
N GLY A 37 8.70 -7.61 12.30
CA GLY A 37 7.34 -7.18 11.96
C GLY A 37 7.34 -5.95 11.06
N LYS A 38 8.41 -5.73 10.30
CA LYS A 38 8.58 -4.59 9.39
C LYS A 38 8.41 -5.00 7.95
N VAL A 39 7.93 -4.07 7.14
CA VAL A 39 7.81 -4.23 5.70
C VAL A 39 8.42 -3.03 5.01
N ILE A 40 9.14 -3.28 3.93
CA ILE A 40 9.66 -2.25 3.02
C ILE A 40 9.26 -2.61 1.59
N GLY A 41 9.38 -1.65 0.67
CA GLY A 41 9.02 -1.90 -0.71
C GLY A 41 9.17 -0.68 -1.59
N HIS A 42 8.74 -0.83 -2.84
CA HIS A 42 8.73 0.25 -3.83
C HIS A 42 7.74 -0.07 -4.95
N GLY A 43 7.36 0.95 -5.71
CA GLY A 43 6.46 0.76 -6.85
C GLY A 43 6.27 2.03 -7.67
N TYR A 44 5.32 1.96 -8.59
CA TYR A 44 4.91 3.05 -9.46
C TYR A 44 3.41 2.98 -9.70
N ASP A 45 2.74 4.12 -9.72
CA ASP A 45 1.33 4.25 -10.07
C ASP A 45 1.04 5.54 -10.86
N ASP A 46 -0.23 5.91 -10.98
CA ASP A 46 -0.67 7.09 -11.73
C ASP A 46 -0.02 8.40 -11.22
N VAL A 47 0.32 8.49 -9.92
CA VAL A 47 0.95 9.67 -9.32
C VAL A 47 2.45 9.67 -9.56
N GLY A 48 3.11 8.52 -9.42
CA GLY A 48 4.53 8.39 -9.76
C GLY A 48 5.26 7.27 -9.01
N SER A 49 6.60 7.32 -9.02
CA SER A 49 7.43 6.37 -8.28
C SER A 49 7.37 6.63 -6.79
N PHE A 50 7.34 5.56 -6.00
CA PHE A 50 7.27 5.64 -4.55
C PHE A 50 8.09 4.55 -3.85
N ASN A 51 8.47 4.85 -2.61
CA ASN A 51 8.99 3.88 -1.66
C ASN A 51 7.92 3.55 -0.62
N VAL A 52 8.01 2.34 -0.05
CA VAL A 52 7.12 1.84 0.99
C VAL A 52 7.92 1.50 2.23
N GLY A 53 7.40 1.88 3.39
CA GLY A 53 7.86 1.41 4.70
C GLY A 53 6.67 1.21 5.62
N GLY A 54 6.74 0.26 6.54
CA GLY A 54 5.58 -0.06 7.37
C GLY A 54 5.81 -1.15 8.40
N THR A 55 4.71 -1.58 9.01
CA THR A 55 4.68 -2.69 9.96
C THR A 55 3.50 -3.62 9.68
N PHE A 56 3.61 -4.85 10.15
CA PHE A 56 2.53 -5.84 10.03
C PHE A 56 2.39 -6.66 11.31
N SER A 57 1.20 -7.25 11.49
CA SER A 57 0.87 -8.11 12.63
C SER A 57 0.18 -9.36 12.11
N ILE A 58 0.83 -10.50 12.32
CA ILE A 58 0.28 -11.84 11.99
C ILE A 58 -0.96 -12.13 12.84
N GLU A 59 -0.90 -11.84 14.13
CA GLU A 59 -2.00 -12.04 15.07
C GLU A 59 -3.25 -11.26 14.67
N LYS A 60 -3.08 -9.98 14.32
CA LYS A 60 -4.19 -9.09 13.93
C LYS A 60 -4.57 -9.23 12.45
N GLN A 61 -3.76 -9.95 11.67
CA GLN A 61 -3.89 -10.02 10.21
C GLN A 61 -3.96 -8.63 9.55
N GLN A 62 -3.11 -7.73 10.03
CA GLN A 62 -3.11 -6.32 9.65
C GLN A 62 -1.75 -5.87 9.13
N ILE A 63 -1.78 -4.91 8.21
CA ILE A 63 -0.60 -4.22 7.69
C ILE A 63 -0.86 -2.71 7.69
N ILE A 64 0.16 -1.95 8.07
CA ILE A 64 0.19 -0.50 7.99
C ILE A 64 1.36 -0.14 7.09
N LEU A 65 1.07 0.53 5.98
CA LEU A 65 2.07 0.96 5.00
C LEU A 65 2.10 2.48 4.91
N SER A 66 3.29 3.04 4.84
CA SER A 66 3.56 4.42 4.46
C SER A 66 4.17 4.41 3.07
N LYS A 67 3.49 5.03 2.13
CA LYS A 67 3.93 5.20 0.75
C LYS A 67 4.39 6.63 0.55
N THR A 68 5.66 6.82 0.25
CA THR A 68 6.26 8.15 0.05
C THR A 68 6.67 8.31 -1.40
N TYR A 69 6.07 9.29 -2.08
CA TYR A 69 6.41 9.57 -3.47
C TYR A 69 7.77 10.25 -3.59
N THR A 70 8.50 9.91 -4.65
CA THR A 70 9.78 10.56 -4.96
C THR A 70 9.50 11.83 -5.78
N PRO A 71 9.91 13.03 -5.32
CA PRO A 71 9.70 14.27 -6.06
C PRO A 71 10.28 14.21 -7.47
N GLY A 72 9.56 14.77 -8.45
CA GLY A 72 10.04 14.87 -9.84
C GLY A 72 9.81 13.63 -10.72
N GLY A 73 9.06 12.62 -10.24
CA GLY A 73 8.53 11.53 -11.06
C GLY A 73 7.01 11.66 -11.26
N GLY A 74 6.47 11.16 -12.38
CA GLY A 74 5.01 11.10 -12.61
C GLY A 74 4.33 12.47 -12.81
N ASP A 75 3.08 12.61 -12.35
CA ASP A 75 2.31 13.85 -12.48
C ASP A 75 2.77 14.88 -11.44
N SER A 76 3.36 15.99 -11.89
CA SER A 76 3.91 17.03 -11.02
C SER A 76 2.88 17.83 -10.22
N LYS A 77 1.58 17.73 -10.55
CA LYS A 77 0.51 18.36 -9.77
C LYS A 77 0.11 17.52 -8.57
N GLU A 78 0.21 16.20 -8.69
CA GLU A 78 -0.17 15.25 -7.64
C GLU A 78 1.06 14.81 -6.84
N ASN A 79 2.19 14.56 -7.50
CA ASN A 79 3.44 14.18 -6.85
C ASN A 79 4.22 15.40 -6.32
N ILE A 80 3.80 15.86 -5.16
CA ILE A 80 4.51 16.85 -4.35
C ILE A 80 5.51 16.23 -3.34
N GLY A 81 5.85 14.94 -3.51
CA GLY A 81 6.71 14.21 -2.57
C GLY A 81 6.04 13.87 -1.22
N HIS A 82 4.71 13.79 -1.20
CA HIS A 82 3.95 13.54 0.03
C HIS A 82 3.93 12.05 0.40
N THR A 83 3.44 11.76 1.60
CA THR A 83 3.31 10.40 2.14
C THR A 83 1.86 10.06 2.41
N ILE A 84 1.43 8.91 1.88
CA ILE A 84 0.11 8.33 2.12
C ILE A 84 0.25 7.17 3.11
N THR A 85 -0.65 7.10 4.08
CA THR A 85 -0.73 5.96 5.01
C THR A 85 -1.87 5.03 4.62
N MET A 86 -1.61 3.74 4.52
CA MET A 86 -2.61 2.70 4.31
C MET A 86 -2.73 1.83 5.56
N LYS A 87 -3.95 1.51 5.96
CA LYS A 87 -4.24 0.58 7.05
C LYS A 87 -5.15 -0.51 6.52
N LEU A 88 -4.61 -1.72 6.37
CA LEU A 88 -5.30 -2.82 5.70
C LEU A 88 -5.42 -4.03 6.61
N THR A 89 -6.50 -4.79 6.43
CA THR A 89 -6.76 -6.06 7.11
C THR A 89 -6.94 -7.15 6.07
N TRP A 90 -6.48 -8.36 6.37
CA TRP A 90 -6.63 -9.51 5.49
C TRP A 90 -8.11 -9.88 5.35
N ASN A 91 -8.57 -9.99 4.10
CA ASN A 91 -9.88 -10.52 3.74
C ASN A 91 -9.69 -11.93 3.14
N SER A 92 -10.07 -12.95 3.90
CA SER A 92 -9.93 -14.35 3.48
C SER A 92 -10.91 -14.76 2.37
N SER A 93 -12.01 -14.04 2.18
CA SER A 93 -12.98 -14.32 1.12
C SER A 93 -12.48 -13.88 -0.25
N ASN A 94 -11.75 -12.76 -0.28
CA ASN A 94 -11.18 -12.18 -1.50
C ASN A 94 -9.69 -12.51 -1.69
N VAL A 95 -9.04 -13.08 -0.67
CA VAL A 95 -7.62 -13.45 -0.67
C VAL A 95 -6.73 -12.23 -0.94
N GLN A 96 -6.97 -11.16 -0.18
CA GLN A 96 -6.26 -9.89 -0.32
C GLN A 96 -6.35 -9.04 0.97
N PHE A 97 -5.50 -8.03 1.10
CA PHE A 97 -5.64 -6.99 2.11
C PHE A 97 -6.54 -5.87 1.63
N GLU A 98 -7.43 -5.40 2.50
CA GLU A 98 -8.41 -4.34 2.21
C GLU A 98 -8.43 -3.32 3.35
N GLY A 99 -8.69 -2.07 3.01
CA GLY A 99 -8.84 -1.01 3.99
C GLY A 99 -8.87 0.35 3.32
N ASN A 100 -8.32 1.35 4.01
CA ASN A 100 -8.29 2.71 3.51
C ASN A 100 -6.85 3.20 3.35
N TRP A 101 -6.63 4.03 2.35
CA TRP A 101 -5.49 4.94 2.27
C TRP A 101 -5.91 6.32 2.79
N ARG A 102 -4.96 7.05 3.35
CA ARG A 102 -5.17 8.40 3.88
C ARG A 102 -4.00 9.28 3.53
N ASP A 103 -4.29 10.39 2.87
CA ASP A 103 -3.33 11.47 2.64
C ASP A 103 -3.60 12.59 3.65
N GLU A 104 -2.55 12.99 4.36
CA GLU A 104 -2.58 14.12 5.29
C GLU A 104 -1.45 15.06 4.92
N THR A 105 -1.73 15.96 3.98
CA THR A 105 -0.88 17.12 3.71
C THR A 105 -1.52 18.37 4.30
N ASP A 106 -0.75 19.46 4.41
CA ASP A 106 -1.30 20.76 4.79
C ASP A 106 -2.32 21.30 3.78
N LEU A 107 -2.35 20.74 2.56
CA LEU A 107 -3.18 21.19 1.45
C LEU A 107 -4.45 20.35 1.28
N TYR A 108 -4.38 19.05 1.57
CA TYR A 108 -5.48 18.11 1.33
C TYR A 108 -5.54 17.05 2.43
N ARG A 109 -6.78 16.68 2.77
CA ARG A 109 -7.08 15.52 3.61
C ARG A 109 -8.06 14.62 2.88
N ASN A 110 -7.53 13.57 2.27
CA ASN A 110 -8.31 12.59 1.53
C ASN A 110 -8.18 11.22 2.18
N GLU A 111 -9.25 10.43 2.13
CA GLU A 111 -9.27 9.05 2.57
C GLU A 111 -10.26 8.28 1.71
N ASP A 112 -9.84 7.12 1.18
CA ASP A 112 -10.71 6.24 0.41
C ASP A 112 -10.14 4.81 0.40
N LYS A 113 -10.79 3.90 -0.32
CA LYS A 113 -10.50 2.47 -0.30
C LYS A 113 -9.18 2.13 -0.95
N PHE A 114 -8.54 1.11 -0.40
CA PHE A 114 -7.31 0.51 -0.93
C PHE A 114 -7.39 -1.01 -0.85
N GLU A 115 -6.89 -1.66 -1.90
CA GLU A 115 -6.78 -3.11 -1.96
C GLU A 115 -5.37 -3.52 -2.38
N LEU A 116 -4.85 -4.56 -1.74
CA LEU A 116 -3.51 -5.08 -1.96
C LEU A 116 -3.55 -6.61 -2.04
N LYS A 117 -3.24 -7.14 -3.21
CA LYS A 117 -3.32 -8.56 -3.53
C LYS A 117 -1.95 -9.11 -3.89
N LEU A 118 -1.62 -10.30 -3.42
CA LEU A 118 -0.38 -10.99 -3.80
C LEU A 118 -0.40 -11.22 -5.32
N GLY A 119 0.70 -10.89 -6.01
CA GLY A 119 0.86 -11.21 -7.43
C GLY A 119 0.82 -12.72 -7.66
N ASP A 120 0.24 -13.12 -8.80
CA ASP A 120 0.21 -14.52 -9.25
C ASP A 120 1.61 -15.02 -9.64
#